data_AF-A0A392MRY7-F1
#
_entry.id   AF-A0A392MRY7-F1
#
_cell.length_a   1.000
_cell.length_b   1.000
_cell.length_c   1.000
_cell.angle_alpha   90.00
_cell.angle_beta   90.00
_cell.angle_gamma   90.00
#
_symmetry.space_group_name_H-M   'P 1'
#
loop_
_entity.id
_entity.type
_entity.pdbx_description
1 polymer ?
#
loop_
_entity_poly.entity_id
_entity_poly.type
_entity_poly.pdbx_seq_one_letter_code
_entity_poly.pdbx_strand_id
1 'polypeptide(L)'
;MRKLHSFSPSNDTSDEDMGEEYLSAKLHLVDLAGSERAKRTGSDGLRLKEGIHINRGLLALGNVISALGDEKKRKEGVHVPYRDSKLTRLLQDSLGGNSRTVMIGNYYY
;
A
#
# COMPACT_ATOMS: atom_id res chain seq x y z
N MET A 1 12.71 -11.08 10.50
CA MET A 1 13.47 -11.71 11.61
C MET A 1 14.72 -12.31 11.01
N ARG A 2 15.92 -11.78 11.29
CA ARG A 2 17.17 -12.51 10.99
C ARG A 2 17.76 -13.01 12.30
N LYS A 3 18.13 -14.30 12.29
CA LYS A 3 18.92 -14.99 13.32
C LYS A 3 20.27 -14.28 13.44
N LEU A 4 20.69 -13.96 14.67
CA LEU A 4 22.04 -13.51 14.97
C LEU A 4 23.00 -14.68 14.76
N HIS A 5 23.95 -14.54 13.83
CA HIS A 5 25.04 -15.50 13.68
C HIS A 5 26.10 -15.19 14.74
N SER A 6 26.54 -16.21 15.47
CA SER A 6 27.60 -16.12 16.48
C SER A 6 28.95 -15.81 15.82
N PHE A 7 29.59 -14.73 16.28
CA PHE A 7 30.89 -14.26 15.80
C PHE A 7 32.02 -15.18 16.31
N SER A 8 32.96 -15.54 15.44
CA SER A 8 34.27 -16.11 15.80
C SER A 8 35.34 -15.28 15.08
N PRO A 9 36.41 -14.80 15.74
CA PRO A 9 37.38 -13.94 15.09
C PRO A 9 38.54 -14.79 14.54
N SER A 10 38.73 -14.77 13.22
CA SER A 10 40.00 -15.11 12.61
C SER A 10 40.35 -14.03 11.60
N ASN A 11 41.47 -13.36 11.90
CA ASN A 11 42.13 -12.30 11.16
C ASN A 11 42.47 -12.74 9.73
N ASP A 12 42.04 -12.00 8.71
CA ASP A 12 42.87 -11.66 7.55
C ASP A 12 42.21 -10.55 6.72
N THR A 13 43.05 -9.63 6.25
CA THR A 13 42.73 -8.36 5.61
C THR A 13 41.91 -8.49 4.32
N SER A 14 40.77 -7.81 4.28
CA SER A 14 40.19 -7.21 3.07
C SER A 14 39.59 -5.87 3.47
N ASP A 15 39.78 -4.84 2.65
CA ASP A 15 39.15 -3.53 2.81
C ASP A 15 37.63 -3.69 2.90
N GLU A 16 37.12 -3.88 4.12
CA GLU A 16 35.71 -3.89 4.41
C GLU A 16 35.25 -2.43 4.35
N ASP A 17 34.71 -2.06 3.19
CA ASP A 17 33.70 -1.01 3.11
C ASP A 17 32.61 -1.37 4.14
N MET A 18 32.80 -0.90 5.38
CA MET A 18 31.81 -0.92 6.44
C MET A 18 30.71 0.04 6.00
N GLY A 19 29.96 -0.36 4.98
CA GLY A 19 28.71 0.28 4.61
C GLY A 19 27.80 0.13 5.82
N GLU A 20 27.65 1.22 6.57
CA GLU A 20 26.78 1.24 7.74
C GLU A 20 25.39 0.73 7.31
N GLU A 21 24.92 -0.36 7.92
CA GLU A 21 23.58 -0.86 7.66
C GLU A 21 22.55 0.15 8.16
N TYR A 22 22.01 0.95 7.24
CA TYR A 22 20.99 1.95 7.58
C TYR A 22 19.60 1.31 7.64
N LEU A 23 18.99 1.33 8.82
CA LEU A 23 17.61 0.92 9.02
C LEU A 23 16.69 2.15 9.04
N SER A 24 15.68 2.15 8.17
CA SER A 24 14.65 3.19 8.11
C SER A 24 13.27 2.59 8.32
N ALA A 25 12.44 3.28 9.09
CA ALA A 25 11.03 2.94 9.29
C ALA A 25 10.16 4.13 8.89
N LYS A 26 8.97 3.83 8.33
CA LYS A 26 7.95 4.82 7.97
C LYS A 26 6.64 4.46 8.65
N LEU A 27 5.96 5.47 9.19
CA LEU A 27 4.59 5.35 9.66
C LEU A 27 3.70 6.18 8.74
N HIS A 28 2.68 5.52 8.17
CA HIS A 28 1.68 6.18 7.34
C HIS A 28 0.36 6.25 8.10
N LEU A 29 -0.12 7.47 8.35
CA LEU A 29 -1.47 7.74 8.82
C LEU A 29 -2.25 8.36 7.66
N VAL A 30 -3.18 7.59 7.09
CA VAL A 30 -3.86 7.95 5.85
C VAL A 30 -5.33 8.11 6.14
N ASP A 31 -5.84 9.32 5.91
CA ASP A 31 -7.27 9.60 5.93
C ASP A 31 -7.85 9.45 4.52
N LEU A 32 -8.89 8.64 4.37
CA LEU A 32 -9.51 8.33 3.09
C LEU A 32 -10.87 9.02 3.01
N ALA A 33 -11.23 9.41 1.79
CA ALA A 33 -12.56 9.94 1.52
C ALA A 33 -13.67 8.90 1.79
N GLY A 34 -14.90 9.38 1.88
CA GLY A 34 -16.08 8.55 2.00
C GLY A 34 -16.22 7.52 0.87
N SER A 35 -16.68 6.32 1.20
CA SER A 35 -16.84 5.20 0.26
C SER A 35 -18.23 5.11 -0.36
N GLU A 36 -19.04 6.16 -0.22
CA GLU A 36 -20.39 6.22 -0.73
C GLU A 36 -20.43 6.15 -2.27
N ARG A 37 -21.37 5.34 -2.75
CA ARG A 37 -21.61 5.21 -4.19
C ARG A 37 -22.44 6.39 -4.66
N ALA A 38 -22.03 7.02 -5.75
CA ALA A 38 -22.75 8.16 -6.36
C ALA A 38 -24.27 7.95 -6.44
N LYS A 39 -24.73 6.74 -6.84
CA LYS A 39 -26.15 6.37 -6.92
C LYS A 39 -26.93 6.50 -5.60
N ARG A 40 -26.26 6.46 -4.45
CA ARG A 40 -26.86 6.56 -3.10
C ARG A 40 -26.82 7.96 -2.52
N THR A 41 -26.06 8.88 -3.12
CA THR A 41 -25.82 10.22 -2.55
C THR A 41 -26.93 11.23 -2.85
N GLY A 42 -27.79 10.95 -3.84
CA GLY A 42 -28.77 11.93 -4.35
C GLY A 42 -28.14 13.20 -4.92
N SER A 43 -26.81 13.24 -5.09
CA SER A 43 -26.08 14.41 -5.57
C SER A 43 -26.20 14.56 -7.08
N ASP A 44 -26.35 15.79 -7.55
CA ASP A 44 -26.49 16.15 -8.96
C ASP A 44 -25.41 17.17 -9.39
N GLY A 45 -25.44 17.52 -10.67
CA GLY A 45 -24.61 18.59 -11.25
C GLY A 45 -23.11 18.47 -10.92
N LEU A 46 -22.57 19.53 -10.30
CA LEU A 46 -21.15 19.62 -9.94
C LEU A 46 -20.76 18.69 -8.80
N ARG A 47 -21.63 18.50 -7.81
CA ARG A 47 -21.38 17.60 -6.66
C ARG A 47 -21.24 16.15 -7.11
N LEU A 48 -22.08 15.72 -8.05
CA LEU A 48 -21.95 14.39 -8.64
C LEU A 48 -20.61 14.21 -9.36
N LYS A 49 -20.20 15.22 -10.14
CA LYS A 49 -18.91 15.18 -10.87
C LYS A 49 -17.72 15.12 -9.92
N GLU A 50 -17.76 15.88 -8.83
CA GLU A 50 -16.74 15.86 -7.77
C GLU A 50 -16.69 14.50 -7.08
N GLY A 51 -17.84 13.97 -6.64
CA GLY A 51 -17.92 12.66 -6.00
C GLY A 51 -17.44 11.52 -6.90
N ILE A 52 -17.68 11.59 -8.21
CA ILE A 52 -17.11 10.65 -9.19
C ILE A 52 -15.58 10.74 -9.20
N HIS A 53 -15.02 11.96 -9.22
CA HIS A 53 -13.56 12.15 -9.24
C HIS A 53 -12.89 11.64 -7.96
N ILE A 54 -13.48 11.90 -6.78
CA ILE A 54 -13.01 11.37 -5.50
C ILE A 54 -13.03 9.84 -5.53
N ASN A 55 -14.14 9.26 -5.97
CA ASN A 55 -14.32 7.81 -6.03
C ASN A 55 -13.36 7.09 -6.99
N ARG A 56 -12.76 7.78 -7.98
CA ARG A 56 -11.74 7.16 -8.85
C ARG A 56 -10.55 6.64 -8.05
N GLY A 57 -10.08 7.40 -7.05
CA GLY A 57 -8.97 6.98 -6.19
C GLY A 57 -9.34 5.75 -5.35
N LEU A 58 -10.53 5.77 -4.75
CA LEU A 58 -11.02 4.65 -3.92
C LEU A 58 -11.30 3.39 -4.75
N LEU A 59 -11.80 3.54 -5.98
CA LEU A 59 -11.99 2.43 -6.91
C LEU A 59 -10.65 1.78 -7.29
N ALA A 60 -9.66 2.59 -7.64
CA ALA A 60 -8.32 2.09 -7.93
C ALA A 60 -7.71 1.35 -6.72
N LEU A 61 -7.90 1.90 -5.51
CA LEU A 61 -7.49 1.25 -4.27
C LEU A 61 -8.19 -0.11 -4.07
N GLY A 62 -9.50 -0.18 -4.30
CA GLY A 62 -10.26 -1.43 -4.24
C GLY A 62 -9.78 -2.48 -5.25
N ASN A 63 -9.41 -2.07 -6.46
CA ASN A 63 -8.84 -2.95 -7.49
C ASN A 63 -7.47 -3.51 -7.08
N VAL A 64 -6.60 -2.66 -6.52
CA VAL A 64 -5.29 -3.08 -6.00
C VAL A 64 -5.45 -4.11 -4.87
N ILE A 65 -6.30 -3.82 -3.88
CA ILE A 65 -6.55 -4.73 -2.75
C ILE A 65 -7.12 -6.06 -3.25
N SER A 66 -8.06 -6.01 -4.20
CA SER A 66 -8.66 -7.21 -4.79
C SER A 66 -7.66 -8.06 -5.56
N ALA A 67 -6.73 -7.43 -6.29
CA ALA A 67 -5.65 -8.14 -6.98
C ALA A 67 -4.66 -8.79 -6.01
N LEU A 68 -4.38 -8.16 -4.87
CA LEU A 68 -3.49 -8.70 -3.83
C LEU A 68 -4.14 -9.80 -2.99
N GLY A 69 -5.45 -9.72 -2.75
CA GLY A 69 -6.21 -10.70 -1.97
C GLY A 69 -6.51 -12.00 -2.74
N ASP A 70 -6.45 -11.98 -4.07
CA ASP A 70 -6.65 -13.15 -4.91
C ASP A 70 -5.34 -13.95 -5.04
N GLU A 71 -5.23 -15.04 -4.27
CA GLU A 71 -4.03 -15.87 -4.25
C GLU A 71 -3.69 -16.47 -5.62
N LYS A 72 -4.70 -16.77 -6.45
CA LYS A 72 -4.49 -17.35 -7.77
C LYS A 72 -3.83 -16.33 -8.68
N LYS A 73 -4.37 -15.11 -8.73
CA LYS A 73 -3.79 -13.99 -9.49
C LYS A 73 -2.37 -13.67 -9.03
N ARG A 74 -2.12 -13.72 -7.72
CA ARG A 74 -0.78 -13.51 -7.16
C ARG A 74 0.21 -14.59 -7.61
N LYS A 75 -0.18 -15.87 -7.58
CA LYS A 75 0.67 -16.99 -8.03
C LYS A 75 0.96 -16.92 -9.53
N GLU A 76 0.00 -16.46 -10.32
CA GLU A 76 0.14 -16.25 -11.76
C GLU A 76 0.95 -14.98 -12.11
N GLY A 77 1.40 -14.22 -11.11
CA GLY A 77 2.17 -12.99 -11.32
C GLY A 77 1.37 -11.88 -11.99
N VAL A 78 0.05 -11.87 -11.82
CA VAL A 78 -0.83 -10.86 -12.43
C VAL A 78 -0.44 -9.47 -11.94
N HIS A 79 -0.40 -8.52 -12.87
CA HIS A 79 -0.05 -7.14 -12.59
C HIS A 79 -1.03 -6.50 -11.58
N VAL A 80 -0.48 -5.92 -10.51
CA VAL A 80 -1.24 -5.12 -9.55
C VAL A 80 -1.24 -3.66 -9.99
N PRO A 81 -2.42 -3.04 -10.23
CA PRO A 81 -2.53 -1.76 -10.92
C PRO A 81 -2.30 -0.54 -10.01
N TYR A 82 -1.15 -0.50 -9.31
CA TYR A 82 -0.82 0.64 -8.43
C TYR A 82 -0.78 1.98 -9.17
N ARG A 83 -0.54 1.97 -10.48
CA ARG A 83 -0.36 3.17 -11.32
C ARG A 83 -1.66 3.89 -11.66
N ASP A 84 -2.81 3.27 -11.45
CA ASP A 84 -4.12 3.80 -11.87
C ASP A 84 -4.53 5.06 -11.11
N SER A 85 -3.95 5.33 -9.93
CA SER A 85 -4.19 6.56 -9.19
C SER A 85 -2.95 7.04 -8.43
N LYS A 86 -2.88 8.35 -8.11
CA LYS A 86 -1.84 8.89 -7.24
C LYS A 86 -1.90 8.25 -5.84
N LEU A 87 -3.11 8.00 -5.33
CA LEU A 87 -3.33 7.36 -4.03
C LEU A 87 -2.67 5.97 -3.97
N THR A 88 -2.96 5.11 -4.94
CA THR A 88 -2.41 3.74 -4.99
C THR A 88 -0.90 3.72 -5.24
N ARG A 89 -0.34 4.72 -5.92
CA ARG A 89 1.12 4.88 -6.06
C ARG A 89 1.79 5.24 -4.74
N LEU A 90 1.19 6.17 -3.98
CA LEU A 90 1.70 6.56 -2.66
C LEU A 90 1.64 5.39 -1.67
N LEU A 91 0.60 4.57 -1.75
CA LEU A 91 0.38 3.43 -0.85
C LEU A 91 0.99 2.11 -1.32
N GLN A 92 1.75 2.11 -2.42
CA GLN A 92 2.28 0.88 -3.00
C GLN A 92 3.16 0.10 -2.00
N ASP A 93 4.05 0.79 -1.29
CA ASP A 93 4.91 0.19 -0.27
C ASP A 93 4.12 -0.27 0.96
N SER A 94 3.03 0.42 1.29
CA SER A 94 2.12 0.03 2.37
C SER A 94 1.33 -1.24 2.03
N LEU A 95 0.86 -1.40 0.80
CA LEU A 95 -0.05 -2.48 0.42
C LEU A 95 0.66 -3.76 -0.08
N GLY A 96 1.79 -3.63 -0.78
CA GLY A 96 2.51 -4.77 -1.36
C GLY A 96 3.99 -4.87 -1.00
N GLY A 97 4.51 -3.93 -0.21
CA GLY A 97 5.90 -3.93 0.26
C GLY A 97 6.09 -4.70 1.56
N ASN A 98 7.16 -4.36 2.28
CA ASN A 98 7.49 -4.94 3.60
C ASN A 98 6.76 -4.21 4.76
N SER A 99 5.79 -3.36 4.44
CA SER A 99 5.01 -2.64 5.44
C SER A 99 4.00 -3.55 6.12
N ARG A 100 3.66 -3.21 7.37
CA ARG A 100 2.47 -3.74 8.03
C ARG A 100 1.35 -2.73 7.87
N THR A 101 0.21 -3.20 7.35
CA THR A 101 -0.92 -2.34 7.03
C THR A 101 -2.18 -2.85 7.69
N VAL A 102 -2.91 -1.91 8.30
CA VAL A 102 -4.23 -2.13 8.89
C VAL A 102 -5.18 -1.12 8.26
N MET A 103 -6.34 -1.60 7.79
CA MET A 103 -7.42 -0.75 7.30
C MET A 103 -8.56 -0.76 8.32
N ILE A 104 -9.08 0.41 8.65
CA ILE A 104 -10.21 0.59 9.56
C ILE A 104 -11.35 1.21 8.76
N GLY A 105 -12.52 0.60 8.82
CA GLY A 105 -13.74 1.07 8.16
C GLY A 105 -14.78 1.49 9.17
N ASN A 106 -15.28 2.72 9.05
CA ASN A 106 -16.41 3.20 9.85
C ASN A 106 -17.71 2.85 9.15
N TYR A 107 -18.60 2.17 9.86
CA TYR A 107 -19.94 1.83 9.39
C TYR A 107 -20.97 2.66 10.16
N TYR A 108 -21.84 3.34 9.43
CA TYR A 108 -23.00 4.05 9.96
C TYR A 108 -24.27 3.32 9.50
N TYR A 109 -25.22 3.12 10.43
CA TYR A 109 -26.52 2.47 10.18
C TYR A 109 -27.50 3.43 9.51
#